data_AF-A0A834PCP6-F1
#
_entry.id   AF-A0A834PCP6-F1
#
_cell.length_a   1.000
_cell.length_b   1.000
_cell.length_c   1.000
_cell.angle_alpha   90.00
_cell.angle_beta   90.00
_cell.angle_gamma   90.00
#
_symmetry.space_group_name_H-M   'P 1'
#
loop_
_entity.id
_entity.type
_entity.pdbx_description
1 polymer ?
#
loop_
_entity_poly.entity_id
_entity_poly.type
_entity_poly.pdbx_seq_one_letter_code
_entity_poly.pdbx_strand_id
1 'polypeptide(L)'
;MADYMSAELAATCAALGYYDGKKYYLDEHCLDVIKDLIKYLKRDDDAHSIRRYLGQTKLLQSDLLKIFIQHCNKLELWDVLLRQVLIYRLIINLTSPALLIYNEQIPMDKTMRNFYLQIISHLQSYKIALADDQIWIIVNNRLTNIFSIDNMERGEENEMIIERILALIRNVLQVPPDENEKRTDNDATVHDQVLFALHASGIVDILLFIASSAKEQQYHMQILEIISLMLRDQSASQLASAGLQRSTIEKEKDEALLLSIRQKEKLEKFEKLKKYAGARHSRFGGTYVVQNMKAIGDNQMLCHKPYEKVEAVEFNSQKTKVKKPKNKLPIQDSTNQRRSALSIRLFLKEFCVEFLNGVYNPVMRYAKSCVISDVQCDTTEGSCYLWALRFFMEFNRCYKFQVKYVSETISTEIFYIIQRQMDQYYEMIVTDKKRIPIWSYRLHLALKAYKELLYTLMAMDKSPDQDIRESSKVIKSNVFYVPEYRETILSQLLNFDEFKMSRANTISTPLTVRRELRFKDVNRKNWVTCKTSYLALCQLAKDLVISVPQNPKENLKK
;
A
#
# COMPACT_ATOMS: atom_id res chain seq x y z
N MET A 1 26.62 -14.48 29.11
CA MET A 1 26.52 -13.05 28.74
C MET A 1 25.09 -12.64 28.38
N ALA A 2 24.35 -13.40 27.57
CA ALA A 2 22.94 -13.08 27.25
C ALA A 2 22.02 -12.99 28.49
N ASP A 3 22.16 -13.92 29.45
CA ASP A 3 21.31 -13.92 30.67
C ASP A 3 21.57 -12.73 31.60
N TYR A 4 22.82 -12.28 31.71
CA TYR A 4 23.18 -11.13 32.54
C TYR A 4 22.60 -9.82 31.98
N MET A 5 22.65 -9.64 30.65
CA MET A 5 22.02 -8.52 29.97
C MET A 5 20.49 -8.54 30.12
N SER A 6 19.87 -9.72 30.10
CA SER A 6 18.43 -9.85 30.31
C SER A 6 18.01 -9.47 31.75
N ALA A 7 18.85 -9.79 32.74
CA ALA A 7 18.59 -9.47 34.15
C ALA A 7 18.78 -7.97 34.43
N GLU A 8 19.82 -7.34 33.85
CA GLU A 8 20.02 -5.90 33.91
C GLU A 8 18.84 -5.16 33.28
N LEU A 9 18.43 -5.55 32.07
CA LEU A 9 17.26 -4.95 31.40
C LEU A 9 15.96 -5.16 32.19
N ALA A 10 15.77 -6.32 32.82
CA ALA A 10 14.61 -6.57 33.69
C ALA A 10 14.59 -5.60 34.87
N ALA A 11 15.73 -5.44 35.55
CA ALA A 11 15.87 -4.52 36.66
C ALA A 11 15.63 -3.06 36.23
N THR A 12 16.18 -2.65 35.08
CA THR A 12 15.95 -1.32 34.50
C THR A 12 14.48 -1.10 34.18
N CYS A 13 13.77 -2.09 33.60
CA CYS A 13 12.34 -1.97 33.31
C CYS A 13 11.51 -1.86 34.60
N ALA A 14 11.86 -2.61 35.65
CA ALA A 14 11.17 -2.55 36.94
C ALA A 14 11.36 -1.19 37.65
N ALA A 15 12.51 -0.53 37.44
CA ALA A 15 12.82 0.79 37.99
C ALA A 15 12.07 1.96 37.29
N LEU A 16 11.15 1.70 36.37
CA LEU A 16 10.27 2.74 35.82
C LEU A 16 9.14 3.10 36.79
N GLY A 17 8.68 2.13 37.59
CA GLY A 17 7.54 2.27 38.49
C GLY A 17 6.55 1.12 38.37
N TYR A 18 5.35 1.31 38.90
CA TYR A 18 4.31 0.29 38.89
C TYR A 18 2.92 0.88 38.69
N TYR A 19 2.01 0.05 38.19
CA TYR A 19 0.61 0.40 37.95
C TYR A 19 -0.32 -0.32 38.93
N ASP A 20 -1.00 0.44 39.78
CA ASP A 20 -1.94 -0.06 40.79
C ASP A 20 -3.37 -0.30 40.23
N GLY A 21 -3.50 -0.51 38.91
CA GLY A 21 -4.81 -0.67 38.26
C GLY A 21 -5.61 0.63 38.06
N LYS A 22 -5.25 1.71 38.75
CA LYS A 22 -5.86 3.06 38.58
C LYS A 22 -4.82 4.13 38.22
N LYS A 23 -3.75 4.21 39.01
CA LYS A 23 -2.69 5.20 38.85
C LYS A 23 -1.33 4.54 38.66
N TYR A 24 -0.50 5.15 37.84
CA TYR A 24 0.88 4.79 37.61
C TYR A 24 1.78 5.61 38.53
N TYR A 25 2.47 4.92 39.43
CA TYR A 25 3.42 5.50 40.36
C TYR A 25 4.81 5.42 39.74
N LEU A 26 5.44 6.59 39.56
CA LEU A 26 6.79 6.71 39.02
C LEU A 26 7.80 6.45 40.13
N ASP A 27 8.89 5.79 39.78
CA ASP A 27 10.07 5.69 40.64
C ASP A 27 10.92 6.98 40.57
N GLU A 28 11.77 7.20 41.59
CA GLU A 28 12.56 8.42 41.77
C GLU A 28 13.53 8.66 40.60
N HIS A 29 14.09 7.58 40.04
CA HIS A 29 15.06 7.62 38.94
C HIS A 29 14.49 7.33 37.55
N CYS A 30 13.16 7.45 37.37
CA CYS A 30 12.49 7.09 36.10
C CYS A 30 13.08 7.79 34.87
N LEU A 31 13.51 9.05 34.99
CA LEU A 31 14.06 9.81 33.87
C LEU A 31 15.41 9.24 33.39
N ASP A 32 16.27 8.83 34.31
CA ASP A 32 17.57 8.26 33.98
C ASP A 32 17.43 6.83 33.44
N VAL A 33 16.47 6.07 33.97
CA VAL A 33 16.06 4.77 33.42
C VAL A 33 15.64 4.90 31.95
N ILE A 34 14.83 5.89 31.59
CA ILE A 34 14.43 6.14 30.19
C ILE A 34 15.65 6.50 29.32
N LYS A 35 16.57 7.33 29.83
CA LYS A 35 17.81 7.64 29.10
C LYS A 35 18.64 6.38 28.85
N ASP A 36 18.74 5.50 29.84
CA ASP A 36 19.52 4.27 29.73
C ASP A 36 18.89 3.28 28.77
N LEU A 37 17.56 3.12 28.78
CA LEU A 37 16.82 2.35 27.77
C LEU A 37 17.09 2.87 26.34
N ILE A 38 17.12 4.19 26.14
CA ILE A 38 17.45 4.79 24.84
C ILE A 38 18.91 4.49 24.46
N LYS A 39 19.86 4.53 25.42
CA LYS A 39 21.26 4.18 25.17
C LYS A 39 21.42 2.70 24.82
N TYR A 40 20.71 1.81 25.51
CA TYR A 40 20.69 0.38 25.25
C TYR A 40 20.19 0.10 23.82
N LEU A 41 19.05 0.68 23.42
CA LEU A 41 18.53 0.53 22.05
C LEU A 41 19.45 1.10 20.95
N LYS A 42 20.29 2.10 21.26
CA LYS A 42 21.28 2.61 20.31
C LYS A 42 22.49 1.70 20.15
N ARG A 43 22.79 0.88 21.16
CA ARG A 43 23.93 -0.07 21.19
C ARG A 43 23.45 -1.51 21.06
N ASP A 44 22.25 -1.72 20.50
CA ASP A 44 21.65 -3.03 20.33
C ASP A 44 22.52 -3.89 19.40
N ASP A 45 22.49 -5.21 19.61
CA ASP A 45 23.25 -6.15 18.82
C ASP A 45 22.58 -6.41 17.46
N ASP A 46 23.29 -7.09 16.55
CA ASP A 46 22.76 -7.44 15.22
C ASP A 46 21.48 -8.29 15.30
N ALA A 47 21.31 -9.05 16.39
CA ALA A 47 20.12 -9.85 16.65
C ALA A 47 18.97 -9.05 17.30
N HIS A 48 19.15 -7.75 17.54
CA HIS A 48 18.20 -6.84 18.18
C HIS A 48 17.58 -7.41 19.45
N SER A 49 18.42 -8.00 20.29
CA SER A 49 18.03 -8.72 21.51
C SER A 49 17.34 -7.79 22.50
N ILE A 50 17.80 -6.55 22.64
CA ILE A 50 17.25 -5.56 23.56
C ILE A 50 15.84 -5.18 23.10
N ARG A 51 15.68 -4.82 21.82
CA ARG A 51 14.35 -4.52 21.25
C ARG A 51 13.37 -5.67 21.40
N ARG A 52 13.81 -6.91 21.14
CA ARG A 52 12.96 -8.10 21.27
C ARG A 52 12.58 -8.36 22.73
N TYR A 53 13.52 -8.16 23.67
CA TYR A 53 13.23 -8.26 25.09
C TYR A 53 12.18 -7.24 25.53
N LEU A 54 12.34 -5.96 25.17
CA LEU A 54 11.37 -4.90 25.48
C LEU A 54 9.98 -5.15 24.87
N GLY A 55 9.93 -5.76 23.68
CA GLY A 55 8.67 -6.17 23.06
C GLY A 55 8.02 -7.36 23.74
N GLN A 56 8.81 -8.29 24.26
CA GLN A 56 8.31 -9.45 25.01
C GLN A 56 7.78 -9.05 26.39
N THR A 57 8.43 -8.10 27.08
CA THR A 57 7.97 -7.57 28.36
C THR A 57 6.78 -6.60 28.22
N LYS A 58 6.43 -6.20 26.99
CA LYS A 58 5.34 -5.25 26.70
C LYS A 58 5.52 -3.89 27.38
N LEU A 59 6.76 -3.44 27.53
CA LEU A 59 7.13 -2.19 28.21
C LEU A 59 6.33 -0.97 27.70
N LEU A 60 6.09 -0.92 26.39
CA LEU A 60 5.32 0.15 25.77
C LEU A 60 3.90 0.21 26.36
N GLN A 61 3.21 -0.93 26.37
CA GLN A 61 1.81 -1.03 26.78
C GLN A 61 1.63 -0.98 28.30
N SER A 62 2.53 -1.62 29.06
CA SER A 62 2.43 -1.71 30.52
C SER A 62 2.75 -0.39 31.19
N ASP A 63 3.78 0.31 30.72
CA ASP A 63 4.41 1.41 31.45
C ASP A 63 4.41 2.69 30.62
N LEU A 64 5.07 2.72 29.45
CA LEU A 64 5.30 3.98 28.71
C LEU A 64 4.00 4.70 28.32
N LEU A 65 3.00 3.98 27.80
CA LEU A 65 1.71 4.59 27.44
C LEU A 65 0.95 5.10 28.67
N LYS A 66 1.02 4.40 29.80
CA LYS A 66 0.36 4.84 31.04
C LYS A 66 1.05 6.05 31.66
N ILE A 67 2.38 6.07 31.64
CA ILE A 67 3.18 7.24 32.06
C ILE A 67 2.81 8.43 31.17
N PHE A 68 2.74 8.21 29.86
CA PHE A 68 2.40 9.23 28.88
C PHE A 68 1.01 9.85 29.13
N ILE A 69 -0.01 9.02 29.37
CA ILE A 69 -1.38 9.48 29.61
C ILE A 69 -1.52 10.19 30.96
N GLN A 70 -0.96 9.63 32.02
CA GLN A 70 -1.26 10.10 33.38
C GLN A 70 -0.38 11.26 33.86
N HIS A 71 0.78 11.47 33.24
CA HIS A 71 1.73 12.51 33.65
C HIS A 71 1.94 13.59 32.57
N CYS A 72 1.00 13.77 31.64
CA CYS A 72 1.04 14.79 30.60
C CYS A 72 0.84 16.23 31.13
N ASN A 73 0.00 16.42 32.16
CA ASN A 73 -0.50 17.74 32.59
C ASN A 73 0.34 18.43 33.67
N LYS A 74 1.38 17.79 34.22
CA LYS A 74 2.23 18.38 35.26
C LYS A 74 3.35 19.23 34.65
N LEU A 75 2.98 20.30 33.94
CA LEU A 75 3.89 21.08 33.07
C LEU A 75 4.84 22.04 33.80
N GLU A 76 4.82 22.11 35.13
CA GLU A 76 5.52 23.17 35.88
C GLU A 76 7.04 22.98 36.01
N LEU A 77 7.66 21.96 35.39
CA LEU A 77 9.09 21.66 35.53
C LEU A 77 9.74 21.30 34.19
N TRP A 78 10.95 21.81 33.95
CA TRP A 78 11.86 21.40 32.86
C TRP A 78 12.03 19.88 32.78
N ASP A 79 12.04 19.20 33.92
CA ASP A 79 12.13 17.74 34.02
C ASP A 79 10.95 17.02 33.36
N VAL A 80 9.74 17.62 33.37
CA VAL A 80 8.57 17.03 32.71
C VAL A 80 8.66 17.16 31.20
N LEU A 81 9.13 18.31 30.69
CA LEU A 81 9.36 18.50 29.26
C LEU A 81 10.44 17.55 28.75
N LEU A 82 11.59 17.48 29.44
CA LEU A 82 12.65 16.54 29.10
C LEU A 82 12.18 15.09 29.15
N ARG A 83 11.40 14.71 30.18
CA ARG A 83 10.80 13.37 30.27
C ARG A 83 9.88 13.07 29.10
N GLN A 84 8.99 13.99 28.72
CA GLN A 84 8.12 13.81 27.56
C GLN A 84 8.93 13.63 26.27
N VAL A 85 9.92 14.49 26.04
CA VAL A 85 10.81 14.44 24.87
C VAL A 85 11.56 13.10 24.78
N LEU A 86 12.03 12.58 25.92
CA LEU A 86 12.68 11.27 26.00
C LEU A 86 11.70 10.11 25.79
N ILE A 87 10.50 10.18 26.35
CA ILE A 87 9.45 9.18 26.13
C ILE A 87 9.09 9.13 24.65
N TYR A 88 8.85 10.26 23.99
CA TYR A 88 8.60 10.30 22.55
C TYR A 88 9.75 9.64 21.78
N ARG A 89 11.00 9.97 22.12
CA ARG A 89 12.18 9.36 21.48
C ARG A 89 12.22 7.85 21.66
N LEU A 90 11.89 7.34 22.84
CA LEU A 90 11.86 5.92 23.13
C LEU A 90 10.73 5.22 22.36
N ILE A 91 9.51 5.77 22.36
CA ILE A 91 8.37 5.23 21.62
C ILE A 91 8.66 5.22 20.11
N ILE A 92 9.20 6.30 19.56
CA ILE A 92 9.57 6.38 18.13
C ILE A 92 10.61 5.32 17.79
N ASN A 93 11.63 5.15 18.64
CA ASN A 93 12.64 4.13 18.43
C ASN A 93 12.03 2.71 18.46
N LEU A 94 11.15 2.42 19.43
CA LEU A 94 10.48 1.12 19.54
C LEU A 94 9.51 0.84 18.37
N THR A 95 8.88 1.88 17.83
CA THR A 95 7.94 1.79 16.70
C THR A 95 8.62 1.86 15.33
N SER A 96 9.95 2.02 15.26
CA SER A 96 10.68 2.06 13.99
C SER A 96 10.35 0.85 13.10
N PRO A 97 10.13 1.05 11.78
CA PRO A 97 9.81 -0.04 10.86
C PRO A 97 10.87 -1.13 10.88
N ALA A 98 10.45 -2.39 10.93
CA ALA A 98 11.37 -3.53 10.93
C ALA A 98 12.32 -3.54 9.73
N LEU A 99 11.85 -3.11 8.55
CA LEU A 99 12.70 -3.00 7.36
C LEU A 99 13.82 -1.99 7.54
N LEU A 100 13.57 -0.84 8.18
CA LEU A 100 14.59 0.17 8.44
C LEU A 100 15.69 -0.38 9.36
N ILE A 101 15.29 -1.15 10.37
CA ILE A 101 16.20 -1.81 11.32
C ILE A 101 17.14 -2.78 10.59
N TYR A 102 16.66 -3.47 9.55
CA TYR A 102 17.44 -4.41 8.73
C TYR A 102 17.93 -3.81 7.39
N ASN A 103 18.17 -2.49 7.32
CA ASN A 103 18.74 -1.81 6.14
C ASN A 103 17.98 -2.04 4.83
N GLU A 104 16.64 -2.03 4.91
CA GLU A 104 15.69 -2.25 3.82
C GLU A 104 15.80 -3.64 3.17
N GLN A 105 16.32 -4.63 3.88
CA GLN A 105 16.46 -6.00 3.37
C GLN A 105 15.80 -7.00 4.31
N ILE A 106 15.10 -7.98 3.74
CA ILE A 106 14.52 -9.08 4.51
C ILE A 106 15.62 -10.12 4.74
N PRO A 107 15.93 -10.50 5.99
CA PRO A 107 16.94 -11.50 6.28
C PRO A 107 16.64 -12.84 5.59
N MET A 108 17.66 -13.40 4.93
CA MET A 108 17.57 -14.69 4.24
C MET A 108 17.84 -15.87 5.18
N ASP A 109 18.63 -15.65 6.23
CA ASP A 109 18.93 -16.66 7.23
C ASP A 109 17.70 -16.96 8.09
N LYS A 110 17.53 -18.24 8.46
CA LYS A 110 16.31 -18.74 9.13
C LYS A 110 16.14 -18.14 10.52
N THR A 111 17.21 -18.02 11.30
CA THR A 111 17.18 -17.48 12.67
C THR A 111 16.89 -15.98 12.64
N MET A 112 17.64 -15.22 11.84
CA MET A 112 17.45 -13.77 11.68
C MET A 112 16.07 -13.44 11.11
N ARG A 113 15.53 -14.26 10.20
CA ARG A 113 14.16 -14.13 9.71
C ARG A 113 13.12 -14.35 10.79
N ASN A 114 13.34 -15.29 11.72
CA ASN A 114 12.45 -15.46 12.87
C ASN A 114 12.48 -14.23 13.79
N PHE A 115 13.66 -13.65 14.02
CA PHE A 115 13.79 -12.42 14.82
C PHE A 115 13.10 -11.23 14.16
N TYR A 116 13.24 -11.09 12.83
CA TYR A 116 12.52 -10.10 12.05
C TYR A 116 10.99 -10.24 12.19
N LEU A 117 10.45 -11.46 12.05
CA LEU A 117 9.02 -11.72 12.23
C LEU A 117 8.56 -11.47 13.68
N GLN A 118 9.39 -11.78 14.66
CA GLN A 118 9.13 -11.49 16.07
C GLN A 118 9.00 -9.98 16.30
N ILE A 119 9.91 -9.17 15.74
CA ILE A 119 9.84 -7.70 15.82
C ILE A 119 8.56 -7.18 15.16
N ILE A 120 8.16 -7.72 13.99
CA ILE A 120 6.89 -7.35 13.35
C ILE A 120 5.69 -7.63 14.27
N SER A 121 5.66 -8.79 14.93
CA SER A 121 4.59 -9.13 15.87
C SER A 121 4.53 -8.16 17.07
N HIS A 122 5.69 -7.72 17.58
CA HIS A 122 5.75 -6.68 18.61
C HIS A 122 5.22 -5.34 18.08
N LEU A 123 5.61 -4.91 16.87
CA LEU A 123 5.10 -3.68 16.25
C LEU A 123 3.57 -3.72 16.04
N GLN A 124 3.02 -4.88 15.64
CA GLN A 124 1.58 -5.09 15.53
C GLN A 124 0.89 -4.95 16.89
N SER A 125 1.49 -5.51 17.94
CA SER A 125 0.99 -5.38 19.32
C SER A 125 1.05 -3.94 19.82
N TYR A 126 2.06 -3.16 19.40
CA TYR A 126 2.16 -1.73 19.69
C TYR A 126 1.08 -0.93 18.96
N LYS A 127 0.82 -1.23 17.69
CA LYS A 127 -0.23 -0.59 16.89
C LYS A 127 -1.60 -0.74 17.55
N ILE A 128 -1.90 -1.93 18.08
CA ILE A 128 -3.17 -2.19 18.80
C ILE A 128 -3.27 -1.30 20.05
N ALA A 129 -2.19 -1.19 20.83
CA ALA A 129 -2.20 -0.35 22.04
C ALA A 129 -2.26 1.15 21.73
N LEU A 130 -1.72 1.58 20.59
CA LEU A 130 -1.77 2.97 20.10
C LEU A 130 -3.08 3.32 19.39
N ALA A 131 -4.07 2.42 19.36
CA ALA A 131 -5.41 2.70 18.85
C ALA A 131 -6.32 3.41 19.89
N ASP A 132 -5.80 3.72 21.08
CA ASP A 132 -6.49 4.48 22.12
C ASP A 132 -6.53 5.98 21.78
N ASP A 133 -7.71 6.59 21.86
CA ASP A 133 -7.95 7.99 21.50
C ASP A 133 -7.30 8.98 22.47
N GLN A 134 -7.18 8.62 23.75
CA GLN A 134 -6.60 9.46 24.80
C GLN A 134 -5.16 9.85 24.50
N ILE A 135 -4.39 8.92 23.93
CA ILE A 135 -3.00 9.14 23.54
C ILE A 135 -2.93 10.27 22.51
N TRP A 136 -3.78 10.20 21.48
CA TRP A 136 -3.77 11.16 20.39
C TRP A 136 -4.36 12.51 20.77
N ILE A 137 -5.29 12.57 21.72
CA ILE A 137 -5.79 13.83 22.28
C ILE A 137 -4.65 14.60 22.97
N ILE A 138 -3.80 13.91 23.74
CA ILE A 138 -2.63 14.51 24.40
C ILE A 138 -1.62 15.02 23.36
N VAL A 139 -1.36 14.22 22.33
CA VAL A 139 -0.48 14.61 21.21
C VAL A 139 -1.05 15.84 20.48
N ASN A 140 -2.36 15.86 20.22
CA ASN A 140 -3.06 16.97 19.58
C ASN A 140 -2.90 18.25 20.39
N ASN A 141 -3.21 18.22 21.69
CA ASN A 141 -3.05 19.37 22.58
C ASN A 141 -1.61 19.89 22.59
N ARG A 142 -0.61 18.99 22.55
CA ARG A 142 0.80 19.39 22.49
C ARG A 142 1.14 20.08 21.16
N LEU A 143 0.69 19.53 20.03
CA LEU A 143 0.89 20.14 18.71
C LEU A 143 0.22 21.51 18.64
N THR A 144 -1.03 21.63 19.10
CA THR A 144 -1.76 22.91 19.13
C THR A 144 -1.01 23.98 19.93
N ASN A 145 -0.47 23.62 21.10
CA ASN A 145 0.33 24.54 21.92
C ASN A 145 1.66 24.96 21.25
N ILE A 146 2.24 24.11 20.41
CA ILE A 146 3.45 24.46 19.67
C ILE A 146 3.09 25.36 18.47
N PHE A 147 2.03 25.04 17.74
CA PHE A 147 1.58 25.81 16.57
C PHE A 147 0.91 27.14 16.92
N SER A 148 0.55 27.37 18.20
CA SER A 148 0.14 28.70 18.66
C SER A 148 1.29 29.71 18.72
N ILE A 149 2.54 29.23 18.71
CA ILE A 149 3.75 30.05 18.63
C ILE A 149 4.03 30.32 17.14
N ASP A 150 4.37 31.56 16.79
CA ASP A 150 4.71 31.87 15.39
C ASP A 150 5.97 31.09 14.95
N ASN A 151 6.01 30.75 13.66
CA ASN A 151 7.04 29.90 13.08
C ASN A 151 8.47 30.44 13.33
N MET A 152 8.64 31.77 13.28
CA MET A 152 9.95 32.41 13.48
C MET A 152 10.43 32.40 14.94
N GLU A 153 9.50 32.31 15.89
CA GLU A 153 9.79 32.31 17.33
C GLU A 153 9.87 30.87 17.89
N ARG A 154 9.59 29.87 17.05
CA ARG A 154 9.64 28.47 17.45
C ARG A 154 11.10 28.04 17.60
N GLY A 155 11.51 27.76 18.83
CA GLY A 155 12.85 27.22 19.10
C GLY A 155 13.06 25.81 18.51
N GLU A 156 14.32 25.44 18.29
CA GLU A 156 14.71 24.14 17.71
C GLU A 156 14.13 22.93 18.46
N GLU A 157 13.97 23.02 19.78
CA GLU A 157 13.36 21.96 20.59
C GLU A 157 11.91 21.67 20.19
N ASN A 158 11.15 22.70 19.88
CA ASN A 158 9.76 22.57 19.47
C ASN A 158 9.65 22.01 18.04
N GLU A 159 10.53 22.40 17.12
CA GLU A 159 10.60 21.81 15.78
C GLU A 159 10.97 20.31 15.86
N MET A 160 11.96 19.96 16.68
CA MET A 160 12.31 18.55 16.93
C MET A 160 11.14 17.75 17.52
N ILE A 161 10.26 18.36 18.32
CA ILE A 161 9.05 17.70 18.84
C ILE A 161 8.04 17.46 17.71
N ILE A 162 7.82 18.43 16.83
CA ILE A 162 6.92 18.28 15.68
C ILE A 162 7.40 17.13 14.79
N GLU A 163 8.68 17.13 14.37
CA GLU A 163 9.26 16.06 13.55
C GLU A 163 9.09 14.68 14.18
N ARG A 164 9.32 14.58 15.48
CA ARG A 164 9.18 13.34 16.26
C ARG A 164 7.74 12.86 16.31
N ILE A 165 6.78 13.76 16.53
CA ILE A 165 5.36 13.41 16.54
C ILE A 165 4.90 12.94 15.15
N LEU A 166 5.28 13.65 14.09
CA LEU A 166 4.97 13.24 12.72
C LEU A 166 5.62 11.87 12.40
N ALA A 167 6.84 11.62 12.87
CA ALA A 167 7.52 10.34 12.68
C ALA A 167 6.82 9.20 13.45
N LEU A 168 6.29 9.49 14.65
CA LEU A 168 5.49 8.55 15.41
C LEU A 168 4.21 8.17 14.65
N ILE A 169 3.46 9.16 14.17
CA ILE A 169 2.22 8.95 13.39
C ILE A 169 2.53 8.06 12.17
N ARG A 170 3.57 8.42 11.41
CA ARG A 170 4.04 7.62 10.27
C ARG A 170 4.35 6.18 10.66
N ASN A 171 5.20 5.98 11.68
CA ASN A 171 5.64 4.65 12.10
C ASN A 171 4.45 3.75 12.47
N VAL A 172 3.49 4.28 13.23
CA VAL A 172 2.28 3.54 13.65
C VAL A 172 1.43 3.13 12.46
N LEU A 173 1.20 4.05 11.50
CA LEU A 173 0.43 3.75 10.30
C LEU A 173 1.15 2.74 9.40
N GLN A 174 2.48 2.82 9.30
CA GLN A 174 3.31 1.97 8.46
C GLN A 174 3.31 0.50 8.87
N VAL A 175 3.08 0.18 10.15
CA VAL A 175 3.05 -1.20 10.66
C VAL A 175 2.19 -2.11 9.76
N PRO A 176 2.74 -3.25 9.27
CA PRO A 176 2.03 -4.15 8.36
C PRO A 176 0.90 -4.91 9.08
N PRO A 177 -0.19 -5.26 8.38
CA PRO A 177 -1.25 -6.08 8.95
C PRO A 177 -0.75 -7.49 9.31
N ASP A 178 -1.44 -8.17 10.21
CA ASP A 178 -1.17 -9.58 10.52
C ASP A 178 -1.65 -10.46 9.36
N GLU A 179 -0.79 -11.33 8.83
CA GLU A 179 -1.13 -12.27 7.76
C GLU A 179 -2.26 -13.23 8.16
N ASN A 180 -2.48 -13.42 9.48
CA ASN A 180 -3.55 -14.25 10.02
C ASN A 180 -4.87 -13.51 10.24
N GLU A 181 -4.94 -12.20 9.96
CA GLU A 181 -6.15 -11.40 10.17
C GLU A 181 -7.22 -11.78 9.12
N LYS A 182 -8.19 -12.61 9.54
CA LYS A 182 -9.30 -13.11 8.70
C LYS A 182 -10.59 -12.30 8.86
N ARG A 183 -10.51 -11.02 9.23
CA ARG A 183 -11.70 -10.16 9.37
C ARG A 183 -12.34 -9.94 7.99
N THR A 184 -13.67 -9.95 7.93
CA THR A 184 -14.44 -9.81 6.69
C THR A 184 -14.50 -8.34 6.22
N ASP A 185 -14.89 -8.13 4.96
CA ASP A 185 -15.13 -6.77 4.43
C ASP A 185 -16.16 -6.00 5.28
N ASN A 186 -15.92 -4.70 5.44
CA ASN A 186 -16.66 -3.73 6.29
C ASN A 186 -16.46 -3.82 7.81
N ASP A 187 -15.71 -4.81 8.31
CA ASP A 187 -15.31 -4.84 9.71
C ASP A 187 -14.10 -3.93 9.98
N ALA A 188 -13.99 -3.34 11.16
CA ALA A 188 -12.91 -2.40 11.48
C ALA A 188 -11.59 -3.16 11.69
N THR A 189 -10.60 -2.89 10.84
CA THR A 189 -9.21 -3.36 11.04
C THR A 189 -8.55 -2.66 12.24
N VAL A 190 -7.38 -3.15 12.67
CA VAL A 190 -6.55 -2.36 13.63
C VAL A 190 -6.12 -1.03 13.01
N HIS A 191 -5.86 -1.00 11.70
CA HIS A 191 -5.51 0.24 11.00
C HIS A 191 -6.66 1.25 10.99
N ASP A 192 -7.87 0.78 10.73
CA ASP A 192 -9.13 1.51 10.80
C ASP A 192 -9.40 2.09 12.19
N GLN A 193 -9.10 1.33 13.26
CA GLN A 193 -9.21 1.81 14.64
C GLN A 193 -8.23 2.96 14.93
N VAL A 194 -6.97 2.84 14.51
CA VAL A 194 -5.99 3.93 14.62
C VAL A 194 -6.44 5.16 13.82
N LEU A 195 -6.94 4.95 12.60
CA LEU A 195 -7.47 6.03 11.77
C LEU A 195 -8.64 6.76 12.42
N PHE A 196 -9.56 6.01 13.04
CA PHE A 196 -10.66 6.58 13.80
C PHE A 196 -10.15 7.36 15.03
N ALA A 197 -9.16 6.83 15.77
CA ALA A 197 -8.57 7.51 16.92
C ALA A 197 -7.89 8.83 16.52
N LEU A 198 -7.14 8.86 15.42
CA LEU A 198 -6.50 10.07 14.88
C LEU A 198 -7.53 11.13 14.45
N HIS A 199 -8.64 10.69 13.87
CA HIS A 199 -9.74 11.58 13.49
C HIS A 199 -10.47 12.12 14.73
N ALA A 200 -10.86 11.25 15.67
CA ALA A 200 -11.56 11.63 16.90
C ALA A 200 -10.74 12.58 17.78
N SER A 201 -9.41 12.50 17.73
CA SER A 201 -8.53 13.38 18.49
C SER A 201 -8.21 14.71 17.81
N GLY A 202 -8.64 14.94 16.56
CA GLY A 202 -8.35 16.16 15.79
C GLY A 202 -6.97 16.21 15.11
N ILE A 203 -6.18 15.13 15.14
CA ILE A 203 -4.84 15.10 14.51
C ILE A 203 -4.95 15.26 12.99
N VAL A 204 -6.01 14.70 12.39
CA VAL A 204 -6.25 14.80 10.95
C VAL A 204 -6.40 16.26 10.50
N ASP A 205 -7.08 17.09 11.31
CA ASP A 205 -7.27 18.52 11.04
C ASP A 205 -5.95 19.28 11.17
N ILE A 206 -5.11 18.93 12.15
CA ILE A 206 -3.76 19.48 12.28
C ILE A 206 -2.91 19.13 11.05
N LEU A 207 -2.96 17.89 10.54
CA LEU A 207 -2.23 17.51 9.34
C LEU A 207 -2.65 18.34 8.12
N LEU A 208 -3.95 18.61 7.97
CA LEU A 208 -4.47 19.50 6.93
C LEU A 208 -4.01 20.95 7.12
N PHE A 209 -4.00 21.44 8.37
CA PHE A 209 -3.53 22.79 8.70
C PHE A 209 -2.06 22.99 8.31
N ILE A 210 -1.17 22.06 8.72
CA ILE A 210 0.26 22.14 8.40
C ILE A 210 0.46 22.10 6.87
N ALA A 211 -0.24 21.20 6.18
CA ALA A 211 -0.13 21.06 4.73
C ALA A 211 -0.71 22.26 3.95
N SER A 212 -1.68 22.98 4.52
CA SER A 212 -2.24 24.21 3.94
C SER A 212 -1.30 25.42 4.07
N SER A 213 -0.45 25.43 5.10
CA SER A 213 0.45 26.54 5.39
C SER A 213 1.72 26.48 4.56
N ALA A 214 2.02 27.55 3.82
CA ALA A 214 3.29 27.70 3.12
C ALA A 214 4.48 27.92 4.08
N LYS A 215 4.24 28.40 5.30
CA LYS A 215 5.30 28.59 6.31
C LYS A 215 5.88 27.25 6.81
N GLU A 216 5.07 26.19 6.77
CA GLU A 216 5.41 24.86 7.31
C GLU A 216 5.82 23.88 6.20
N GLN A 217 6.35 24.40 5.08
CA GLN A 217 6.65 23.63 3.87
C GLN A 217 7.63 22.46 4.11
N GLN A 218 8.53 22.60 5.09
CA GLN A 218 9.48 21.55 5.48
C GLN A 218 8.81 20.21 5.87
N TYR A 219 7.56 20.25 6.36
CA TYR A 219 6.83 19.05 6.79
C TYR A 219 5.98 18.41 5.70
N HIS A 220 5.84 19.05 4.53
CA HIS A 220 4.90 18.62 3.49
C HIS A 220 5.19 17.20 2.96
N MET A 221 6.45 16.82 2.82
CA MET A 221 6.83 15.46 2.37
C MET A 221 6.46 14.40 3.40
N GLN A 222 6.74 14.65 4.67
CA GLN A 222 6.38 13.74 5.76
C GLN A 222 4.85 13.60 5.90
N ILE A 223 4.11 14.69 5.71
CA ILE A 223 2.65 14.67 5.70
C ILE A 223 2.13 13.86 4.51
N LEU A 224 2.72 14.02 3.32
CA LEU A 224 2.34 13.24 2.15
C LEU A 224 2.55 11.74 2.37
N GLU A 225 3.64 11.35 3.04
CA GLU A 225 3.87 9.97 3.46
C GLU A 225 2.80 9.48 4.44
N ILE A 226 2.50 10.25 5.49
CA ILE A 226 1.43 9.94 6.45
C ILE A 226 0.08 9.74 5.75
N ILE A 227 -0.29 10.66 4.85
CA ILE A 227 -1.54 10.60 4.08
C ILE A 227 -1.56 9.36 3.20
N SER A 228 -0.44 9.02 2.55
CA SER A 228 -0.34 7.81 1.74
C SER A 228 -0.58 6.54 2.56
N LEU A 229 -0.09 6.53 3.81
CA LEU A 229 -0.29 5.43 4.75
C LEU A 229 -1.71 5.41 5.31
N MET A 230 -2.36 6.55 5.51
CA MET A 230 -3.77 6.62 5.93
C MET A 230 -4.72 6.03 4.89
N LEU A 231 -4.38 6.18 3.62
CA LEU A 231 -5.22 5.80 2.48
C LEU A 231 -4.75 4.50 1.79
N ARG A 232 -3.76 3.80 2.35
CA ARG A 232 -3.09 2.65 1.70
C ARG A 232 -4.03 1.49 1.38
N ASP A 233 -5.01 1.24 2.25
CA ASP A 233 -5.96 0.14 2.14
C ASP A 233 -7.23 0.54 1.37
N GLN A 234 -7.36 1.82 0.96
CA GLN A 234 -8.51 2.32 0.24
C GLN A 234 -8.30 2.28 -1.28
N SER A 235 -9.39 2.06 -2.02
CA SER A 235 -9.41 2.34 -3.45
C SER A 235 -10.10 3.68 -3.70
N ALA A 236 -9.43 4.57 -4.45
CA ALA A 236 -9.92 5.92 -4.71
C ALA A 236 -11.31 5.94 -5.35
N SER A 237 -11.59 5.00 -6.27
CA SER A 237 -12.89 4.87 -6.92
C SER A 237 -14.03 4.41 -5.97
N GLN A 238 -13.75 3.49 -5.04
CA GLN A 238 -14.76 3.08 -4.04
C GLN A 238 -14.96 4.17 -2.98
N LEU A 239 -13.90 4.87 -2.58
CA LEU A 239 -13.98 5.97 -1.61
C LEU A 239 -14.79 7.15 -2.17
N ALA A 240 -14.56 7.52 -3.43
CA ALA A 240 -15.31 8.57 -4.11
C ALA A 240 -16.83 8.29 -4.16
N SER A 241 -17.22 7.02 -4.30
CA SER A 241 -18.62 6.59 -4.38
C SER A 241 -19.25 6.32 -3.00
N ALA A 242 -18.49 6.36 -1.91
CA ALA A 242 -19.03 6.18 -0.56
C ALA A 242 -20.00 7.31 -0.20
N GLY A 243 -21.17 7.01 0.37
CA GLY A 243 -22.19 7.99 0.74
C GLY A 243 -22.95 7.58 1.99
N LEU A 244 -23.53 8.57 2.69
CA LEU A 244 -24.25 8.39 3.97
C LEU A 244 -25.38 7.36 3.85
N GLN A 245 -26.09 7.40 2.71
CA GLN A 245 -26.98 6.32 2.32
C GLN A 245 -26.16 5.32 1.52
N ARG A 246 -26.03 4.10 2.04
CA ARG A 246 -25.59 2.95 1.25
C ARG A 246 -26.50 2.93 0.02
N SER A 247 -25.97 3.28 -1.15
CA SER A 247 -26.83 3.51 -2.31
C SER A 247 -27.65 2.24 -2.53
N THR A 248 -28.94 2.35 -2.82
CA THR A 248 -29.78 1.20 -3.20
C THR A 248 -29.08 0.36 -4.25
N ILE A 249 -28.38 1.04 -5.16
CA ILE A 249 -27.48 0.51 -6.19
C ILE A 249 -26.32 -0.34 -5.61
N GLU A 250 -25.68 0.08 -4.51
CA GLU A 250 -24.61 -0.68 -3.86
C GLU A 250 -25.14 -1.94 -3.16
N LYS A 251 -26.29 -1.83 -2.48
CA LYS A 251 -26.96 -2.99 -1.87
C LYS A 251 -27.37 -4.01 -2.93
N GLU A 252 -28.03 -3.57 -3.99
CA GLU A 252 -28.44 -4.43 -5.10
C GLU A 252 -27.25 -5.08 -5.81
N LYS A 253 -26.13 -4.35 -5.98
CA LYS A 253 -24.90 -4.90 -6.55
C LYS A 253 -24.25 -5.94 -5.64
N ASP A 254 -24.15 -5.66 -4.34
CA ASP A 254 -23.59 -6.60 -3.37
C ASP A 254 -24.47 -7.87 -3.30
N GLU A 255 -25.79 -7.73 -3.26
CA GLU A 255 -26.74 -8.84 -3.30
C GLU A 255 -26.64 -9.65 -4.60
N ALA A 256 -26.58 -9.00 -5.76
CA ALA A 256 -26.41 -9.67 -7.05
C ALA A 256 -25.06 -10.41 -7.13
N LEU A 257 -23.99 -9.82 -6.58
CA LEU A 257 -22.67 -10.43 -6.52
C LEU A 257 -22.71 -11.67 -5.60
N LEU A 258 -23.26 -11.55 -4.40
CA LEU A 258 -23.45 -12.66 -3.45
C LEU A 258 -24.31 -13.78 -4.05
N LEU A 259 -25.42 -13.45 -4.70
CA LEU A 259 -26.27 -14.42 -5.40
C LEU A 259 -25.49 -15.15 -6.48
N SER A 260 -24.66 -14.44 -7.24
CA SER A 260 -23.87 -15.05 -8.30
C SER A 260 -22.72 -15.92 -7.79
N ILE A 261 -22.08 -15.55 -6.68
CA ILE A 261 -21.10 -16.40 -6.00
C ILE A 261 -21.81 -17.64 -5.46
N ARG A 262 -22.94 -17.48 -4.77
CA ARG A 262 -23.75 -18.60 -4.28
C ARG A 262 -24.19 -19.53 -5.40
N GLN A 263 -24.58 -18.99 -6.56
CA GLN A 263 -24.93 -19.79 -7.74
C GLN A 263 -23.70 -20.54 -8.28
N LYS A 264 -22.53 -19.88 -8.36
CA LYS A 264 -21.28 -20.52 -8.77
C LYS A 264 -20.87 -21.63 -7.82
N GLU A 265 -20.93 -21.41 -6.50
CA GLU A 265 -20.66 -22.44 -5.50
C GLU A 265 -21.66 -23.60 -5.58
N LYS A 266 -22.95 -23.30 -5.79
CA LYS A 266 -23.96 -24.34 -6.02
C LYS A 266 -23.67 -25.14 -7.28
N LEU A 267 -23.29 -24.48 -8.39
CA LEU A 267 -22.92 -25.15 -9.64
C LEU A 267 -21.66 -25.98 -9.47
N GLU A 268 -20.61 -25.46 -8.83
CA GLU A 268 -19.39 -26.22 -8.54
C GLU A 268 -19.66 -27.41 -7.62
N LYS A 269 -20.51 -27.23 -6.59
CA LYS A 269 -20.94 -28.32 -5.71
C LYS A 269 -21.76 -29.34 -6.49
N PHE A 270 -22.67 -28.90 -7.36
CA PHE A 270 -23.49 -29.76 -8.21
C PHE A 270 -22.66 -30.49 -9.27
N GLU A 271 -21.66 -29.85 -9.87
CA GLU A 271 -20.72 -30.48 -10.80
C GLU A 271 -19.82 -31.48 -10.09
N LYS A 272 -19.31 -31.16 -8.89
CA LYS A 272 -18.59 -32.13 -8.04
C LYS A 272 -19.50 -33.32 -7.69
N LEU A 273 -20.75 -33.05 -7.31
CA LEU A 273 -21.73 -34.11 -7.08
C LEU A 273 -21.99 -34.91 -8.36
N LYS A 274 -22.18 -34.30 -9.53
CA LYS A 274 -22.32 -35.04 -10.80
C LYS A 274 -21.09 -35.87 -11.17
N LYS A 275 -19.89 -35.34 -10.94
CA LYS A 275 -18.62 -36.01 -11.25
C LYS A 275 -18.33 -37.18 -10.31
N TYR A 276 -18.68 -37.06 -9.03
CA TYR A 276 -18.32 -38.04 -7.99
C TYR A 276 -19.50 -38.86 -7.46
N ALA A 277 -20.73 -38.44 -7.70
CA ALA A 277 -21.97 -39.18 -7.42
C ALA A 277 -22.55 -39.74 -8.73
N GLY A 278 -21.76 -40.59 -9.40
CA GLY A 278 -22.36 -41.55 -10.32
C GLY A 278 -23.39 -42.40 -9.57
N ALA A 279 -24.36 -43.00 -10.27
CA ALA A 279 -25.36 -43.89 -9.67
C ALA A 279 -24.77 -45.16 -9.02
N ARG A 280 -23.43 -45.31 -8.99
CA ARG A 280 -22.69 -46.49 -8.54
C ARG A 280 -21.43 -46.07 -7.77
N HIS A 281 -20.96 -46.94 -6.88
CA HIS A 281 -19.85 -46.66 -5.95
C HIS A 281 -18.53 -46.37 -6.67
N SER A 282 -17.59 -45.71 -5.99
CA SER A 282 -16.28 -45.29 -6.53
C SER A 282 -15.44 -46.40 -7.18
N ARG A 283 -15.62 -47.67 -6.78
CA ARG A 283 -14.96 -48.84 -7.40
C ARG A 283 -15.60 -49.34 -8.71
N PHE A 284 -16.71 -48.77 -9.16
CA PHE A 284 -17.38 -49.11 -10.42
C PHE A 284 -16.85 -48.25 -11.57
N GLY A 285 -15.54 -48.31 -11.83
CA GLY A 285 -14.91 -47.66 -12.98
C GLY A 285 -14.87 -48.63 -14.16
N GLY A 286 -15.57 -48.31 -15.25
CA GLY A 286 -15.36 -49.01 -16.52
C GLY A 286 -13.92 -48.83 -16.99
N THR A 287 -13.34 -49.84 -17.63
CA THR A 287 -12.01 -49.74 -18.22
C THR A 287 -12.15 -49.67 -19.73
N TYR A 288 -11.58 -48.65 -20.36
CA TYR A 288 -11.55 -48.52 -21.82
C TYR A 288 -10.12 -48.33 -22.31
N VAL A 289 -9.88 -48.77 -23.55
CA VAL A 289 -8.58 -48.65 -24.21
C VAL A 289 -8.59 -47.41 -25.08
N VAL A 290 -7.58 -46.55 -24.92
CA VAL A 290 -7.38 -45.37 -25.75
C VAL A 290 -6.58 -45.79 -26.98
N GLN A 291 -7.23 -45.83 -28.15
CA GLN A 291 -6.57 -46.14 -29.41
C GLN A 291 -5.54 -45.05 -29.77
N ASN A 292 -4.43 -45.45 -30.38
CA ASN A 292 -3.32 -44.58 -30.80
C ASN A 292 -2.48 -43.93 -29.68
N MET A 293 -2.63 -44.39 -28.42
CA MET A 293 -1.70 -44.06 -27.34
C MET A 293 -1.12 -45.33 -26.71
N LYS A 294 0.21 -45.42 -26.67
CA LYS A 294 0.93 -46.50 -25.98
C LYS A 294 1.12 -46.16 -24.50
N ALA A 295 0.97 -47.16 -23.63
CA ALA A 295 1.37 -47.06 -22.23
C ALA A 295 2.91 -47.12 -22.11
N ILE A 296 3.41 -47.28 -20.88
CA ILE A 296 4.84 -47.60 -20.67
C ILE A 296 5.10 -49.00 -21.27
N GLY A 297 5.64 -49.05 -22.48
CA GLY A 297 5.88 -50.27 -23.28
C GLY A 297 5.13 -50.29 -24.62
N ASP A 298 4.88 -51.48 -25.17
CA ASP A 298 4.15 -51.68 -26.46
C ASP A 298 2.63 -51.88 -26.32
N ASN A 299 2.13 -51.94 -25.08
CA ASN A 299 0.70 -52.15 -24.81
C ASN A 299 -0.10 -50.85 -25.00
N GLN A 300 -1.35 -50.99 -25.45
CA GLN A 300 -2.28 -49.87 -25.56
C GLN A 300 -2.66 -49.31 -24.17
N MET A 301 -2.88 -48.01 -24.09
CA MET A 301 -3.15 -47.33 -22.82
C MET A 301 -4.56 -47.63 -22.28
N LEU A 302 -4.61 -48.16 -21.06
CA LEU A 302 -5.85 -48.43 -20.33
C LEU A 302 -6.25 -47.20 -19.47
N CYS A 303 -7.51 -46.79 -19.57
CA CYS A 303 -8.08 -45.73 -18.74
C CYS A 303 -9.19 -46.29 -17.84
N HIS A 304 -9.10 -46.00 -16.55
CA HIS A 304 -10.08 -46.44 -15.53
C HIS A 304 -11.08 -45.33 -15.12
N LYS A 305 -11.14 -44.23 -15.90
CA LYS A 305 -12.09 -43.14 -15.69
C LYS A 305 -13.42 -43.45 -16.39
N PRO A 306 -14.56 -42.87 -15.97
CA PRO A 306 -15.78 -42.88 -16.77
C PRO A 306 -15.51 -42.27 -18.16
N TYR A 307 -16.19 -42.76 -19.20
CA TYR A 307 -16.02 -42.30 -20.57
C TYR A 307 -16.41 -40.82 -20.70
N GLU A 308 -15.41 -39.96 -20.87
CA GLU A 308 -15.57 -38.53 -21.19
C GLU A 308 -15.21 -38.27 -22.66
N LYS A 309 -15.67 -37.16 -23.25
CA LYS A 309 -15.29 -36.77 -24.63
C LYS A 309 -13.75 -36.70 -24.74
N VAL A 310 -13.19 -37.12 -25.87
CA VAL A 310 -11.73 -37.26 -26.11
C VAL A 310 -10.95 -35.97 -25.77
N GLU A 311 -11.56 -34.80 -25.96
CA GLU A 311 -10.99 -33.47 -25.65
C GLU A 311 -10.83 -33.20 -24.15
N ALA A 312 -11.60 -33.85 -23.29
CA ALA A 312 -11.59 -33.68 -21.84
C ALA A 312 -10.65 -34.67 -21.12
N VAL A 313 -10.00 -35.57 -21.86
CA VAL A 313 -9.14 -36.61 -21.28
C VAL A 313 -7.79 -36.01 -20.89
N GLU A 314 -7.76 -35.33 -19.75
CA GLU A 314 -6.52 -34.86 -19.13
C GLU A 314 -5.87 -35.99 -18.32
N PHE A 315 -4.71 -36.46 -18.79
CA PHE A 315 -3.87 -37.44 -18.08
C PHE A 315 -2.89 -36.79 -17.09
N ASN A 316 -2.76 -35.47 -17.13
CA ASN A 316 -1.88 -34.72 -16.23
C ASN A 316 -2.53 -34.37 -14.88
N SER A 317 -3.84 -34.61 -14.70
CA SER A 317 -4.56 -34.20 -13.48
C SER A 317 -4.12 -34.95 -12.21
N GLN A 318 -3.56 -36.16 -12.36
CA GLN A 318 -2.99 -36.96 -11.25
C GLN A 318 -1.49 -36.76 -11.06
N LYS A 319 -0.80 -36.04 -11.97
CA LYS A 319 0.60 -35.71 -11.75
C LYS A 319 0.67 -34.68 -10.63
N THR A 320 1.33 -35.04 -9.54
CA THR A 320 1.67 -34.10 -8.46
C THR A 320 2.37 -32.90 -9.10
N LYS A 321 1.73 -31.72 -9.02
CA LYS A 321 2.34 -30.48 -9.53
C LYS A 321 3.72 -30.35 -8.90
N VAL A 322 4.75 -30.27 -9.73
CA VAL A 322 6.13 -30.11 -9.25
C VAL A 322 6.18 -28.83 -8.42
N LYS A 323 6.55 -28.96 -7.15
CA LYS A 323 6.64 -27.84 -6.21
C LYS A 323 7.67 -26.86 -6.75
N LYS A 324 7.22 -25.72 -7.29
CA LYS A 324 8.12 -24.65 -7.73
C LYS A 324 8.86 -24.12 -6.49
N PRO A 325 10.20 -23.99 -6.54
CA PRO A 325 10.95 -23.41 -5.43
C PRO A 325 10.51 -21.97 -5.19
N LYS A 326 10.51 -21.51 -3.93
CA LYS A 326 9.95 -20.21 -3.54
C LYS A 326 10.58 -19.02 -4.30
N ASN A 327 11.85 -19.13 -4.70
CA ASN A 327 12.58 -18.12 -5.48
C ASN A 327 12.16 -18.03 -6.95
N LYS A 328 11.30 -18.96 -7.42
CA LYS A 328 10.71 -18.97 -8.77
C LYS A 328 9.18 -18.77 -8.74
N LEU A 329 8.64 -18.36 -7.59
CA LEU A 329 7.24 -17.97 -7.50
C LEU A 329 7.13 -16.51 -8.00
N PRO A 330 6.08 -16.19 -8.79
CA PRO A 330 5.83 -14.80 -9.16
C PRO A 330 5.62 -13.96 -7.90
N ILE A 331 6.07 -12.70 -7.95
CA ILE A 331 5.84 -11.74 -6.86
C ILE A 331 4.33 -11.65 -6.65
N GLN A 332 3.86 -12.06 -5.47
CA GLN A 332 2.47 -11.95 -5.08
C GLN A 332 2.19 -10.50 -4.69
N ASP A 333 1.24 -9.87 -5.37
CA ASP A 333 0.74 -8.57 -4.96
C ASP A 333 -0.06 -8.73 -3.66
N SER A 334 0.29 -7.96 -2.65
CA SER A 334 -0.49 -7.77 -1.41
C SER A 334 -1.71 -6.88 -1.64
N THR A 335 -2.27 -6.83 -2.85
CA THR A 335 -3.49 -6.06 -3.14
C THR A 335 -4.71 -6.81 -2.65
N ASN A 336 -4.79 -7.04 -1.34
CA ASN A 336 -6.06 -7.30 -0.68
C ASN A 336 -6.79 -5.96 -0.63
N GLN A 337 -7.45 -5.60 -1.73
CA GLN A 337 -8.35 -4.45 -1.77
C GLN A 337 -9.55 -4.76 -0.86
N ARG A 338 -9.42 -4.44 0.42
CA ARG A 338 -10.45 -4.62 1.43
C ARG A 338 -11.33 -3.37 1.49
N ARG A 339 -12.62 -3.54 1.80
CA ARG A 339 -13.51 -2.41 2.10
C ARG A 339 -13.51 -2.14 3.61
N SER A 340 -13.06 -0.96 4.03
CA SER A 340 -13.17 -0.52 5.43
C SER A 340 -14.62 -0.20 5.84
N ALA A 341 -14.84 -0.09 7.15
CA ALA A 341 -16.12 0.31 7.73
C ALA A 341 -16.65 1.63 7.12
N LEU A 342 -17.97 1.77 7.01
CA LEU A 342 -18.59 2.91 6.33
C LEU A 342 -18.23 4.25 6.97
N SER A 343 -18.26 4.35 8.30
CA SER A 343 -17.88 5.57 9.04
C SER A 343 -16.48 6.04 8.65
N ILE A 344 -15.55 5.11 8.49
CA ILE A 344 -14.17 5.38 8.12
C ILE A 344 -14.07 5.89 6.68
N ARG A 345 -14.79 5.25 5.77
CA ARG A 345 -14.85 5.70 4.37
C ARG A 345 -15.48 7.09 4.22
N LEU A 346 -16.46 7.44 5.06
CA LEU A 346 -17.09 8.76 5.02
C LEU A 346 -16.11 9.85 5.44
N PHE A 347 -15.43 9.72 6.58
CA PHE A 347 -14.47 10.75 6.98
C PHE A 347 -13.25 10.79 6.06
N LEU A 348 -12.73 9.63 5.59
CA LEU A 348 -11.62 9.63 4.64
C LEU A 348 -12.00 10.29 3.32
N LYS A 349 -13.26 10.16 2.90
CA LYS A 349 -13.78 10.87 1.73
C LYS A 349 -13.84 12.38 1.96
N GLU A 350 -14.35 12.82 3.11
CA GLU A 350 -14.39 14.24 3.50
C GLU A 350 -12.97 14.82 3.53
N PHE A 351 -12.04 14.14 4.19
CA PHE A 351 -10.62 14.46 4.19
C PHE A 351 -10.04 14.60 2.77
N CYS A 352 -10.29 13.64 1.87
CA CYS A 352 -9.79 13.72 0.50
C CYS A 352 -10.37 14.92 -0.27
N VAL A 353 -11.62 15.30 0.00
CA VAL A 353 -12.25 16.47 -0.62
C VAL A 353 -11.60 17.77 -0.10
N GLU A 354 -11.38 17.88 1.21
CA GLU A 354 -10.71 19.04 1.81
C GLU A 354 -9.27 19.17 1.35
N PHE A 355 -8.54 18.05 1.32
CA PHE A 355 -7.17 18.01 0.82
C PHE A 355 -7.07 18.47 -0.64
N LEU A 356 -7.98 18.01 -1.51
CA LEU A 356 -8.03 18.46 -2.92
C LEU A 356 -8.41 19.93 -3.08
N ASN A 357 -9.27 20.47 -2.20
CA ASN A 357 -9.76 21.84 -2.32
C ASN A 357 -8.68 22.90 -2.09
N GLY A 358 -7.78 22.69 -1.11
CA GLY A 358 -6.83 23.72 -0.69
C GLY A 358 -5.37 23.28 -0.57
N VAL A 359 -5.09 21.98 -0.48
CA VAL A 359 -3.78 21.48 -0.02
C VAL A 359 -2.99 20.79 -1.13
N TYR A 360 -3.67 20.04 -2.01
CA TYR A 360 -3.04 19.17 -2.99
C TYR A 360 -2.04 19.90 -3.90
N ASN A 361 -2.45 21.01 -4.54
CA ASN A 361 -1.59 21.70 -5.50
C ASN A 361 -0.29 22.26 -4.85
N PRO A 362 -0.35 23.01 -3.72
CA PRO A 362 0.86 23.46 -3.02
C PRO A 362 1.80 22.31 -2.61
N VAL A 363 1.25 21.26 -1.96
CA VAL A 363 2.05 20.12 -1.49
C VAL A 363 2.70 19.38 -2.65
N MET A 364 1.95 19.13 -3.73
CA MET A 364 2.48 18.44 -4.91
C MET A 364 3.51 19.27 -5.67
N ARG A 365 3.40 20.60 -5.65
CA ARG A 365 4.43 21.50 -6.21
C ARG A 365 5.74 21.39 -5.44
N TYR A 366 5.67 21.42 -4.10
CA TYR A 366 6.86 21.24 -3.27
C TYR A 366 7.44 19.84 -3.44
N ALA A 367 6.62 18.80 -3.36
CA ALA A 367 7.05 17.42 -3.54
C ALA A 367 7.71 17.20 -4.91
N LYS A 368 7.18 17.82 -5.96
CA LYS A 368 7.81 17.84 -7.29
C LYS A 368 9.20 18.47 -7.24
N SER A 369 9.39 19.61 -6.56
CA SER A 369 10.70 20.23 -6.44
C SER A 369 11.70 19.33 -5.71
N CYS A 370 11.29 18.65 -4.64
CA CYS A 370 12.11 17.68 -3.92
C CYS A 370 12.54 16.51 -4.83
N VAL A 371 11.61 15.99 -5.65
CA VAL A 371 11.89 14.88 -6.58
C VAL A 371 12.82 15.31 -7.74
N ILE A 372 12.72 16.55 -8.21
CA ILE A 372 13.57 17.07 -9.31
C ILE A 372 14.99 17.41 -8.83
N SER A 373 15.13 17.95 -7.63
CA SER A 373 16.39 18.53 -7.18
C SER A 373 17.52 17.52 -6.96
N ASP A 374 17.28 16.20 -7.04
CA ASP A 374 18.28 15.09 -6.98
C ASP A 374 19.24 15.11 -5.75
N VAL A 375 19.19 16.13 -4.89
CA VAL A 375 19.94 16.23 -3.64
C VAL A 375 19.20 15.37 -2.62
N GLN A 376 19.58 14.09 -2.55
CA GLN A 376 19.20 13.19 -1.46
C GLN A 376 17.70 12.92 -1.32
N CYS A 377 16.94 12.84 -2.42
CA CYS A 377 15.58 12.31 -2.31
C CYS A 377 15.68 10.84 -1.90
N ASP A 378 15.36 10.56 -0.63
CA ASP A 378 15.25 9.20 -0.13
C ASP A 378 14.30 8.47 -1.06
N THR A 379 14.72 7.33 -1.59
CA THR A 379 13.99 6.63 -2.67
C THR A 379 12.52 6.28 -2.32
N THR A 380 12.14 6.39 -1.05
CA THR A 380 10.78 6.30 -0.50
C THR A 380 9.92 7.54 -0.81
N GLU A 381 10.49 8.74 -0.80
CA GLU A 381 9.80 10.00 -1.06
C GLU A 381 9.23 10.09 -2.49
N GLY A 382 10.05 9.72 -3.49
CA GLY A 382 9.59 9.62 -4.88
C GLY A 382 8.46 8.59 -5.06
N SER A 383 8.49 7.50 -4.29
CA SER A 383 7.42 6.50 -4.28
C SER A 383 6.11 7.07 -3.70
N CYS A 384 6.21 7.88 -2.64
CA CYS A 384 5.07 8.57 -2.03
C CYS A 384 4.45 9.59 -2.98
N TYR A 385 5.27 10.38 -3.68
CA TYR A 385 4.81 11.32 -4.70
C TYR A 385 4.01 10.62 -5.81
N LEU A 386 4.56 9.54 -6.39
CA LEU A 386 3.90 8.77 -7.44
C LEU A 386 2.59 8.13 -6.96
N TRP A 387 2.59 7.61 -5.73
CA TRP A 387 1.39 7.04 -5.12
C TRP A 387 0.30 8.10 -4.94
N ALA A 388 0.66 9.28 -4.41
CA ALA A 388 -0.27 10.37 -4.14
C ALA A 388 -0.87 10.92 -5.43
N LEU A 389 -0.03 11.16 -6.45
CA LEU A 389 -0.47 11.56 -7.79
C LEU A 389 -1.52 10.58 -8.32
N ARG A 390 -1.19 9.28 -8.34
CA ARG A 390 -2.13 8.25 -8.80
C ARG A 390 -3.45 8.29 -8.02
N PHE A 391 -3.39 8.28 -6.69
CA PHE A 391 -4.57 8.13 -5.83
C PHE A 391 -5.51 9.34 -5.94
N PHE A 392 -4.99 10.55 -5.77
CA PHE A 392 -5.81 11.77 -5.72
C PHE A 392 -6.35 12.15 -7.10
N MET A 393 -5.61 11.89 -8.19
CA MET A 393 -6.14 12.06 -9.54
C MET A 393 -7.24 11.05 -9.86
N GLU A 394 -7.08 9.77 -9.46
CA GLU A 394 -8.14 8.76 -9.58
C GLU A 394 -9.39 9.18 -8.79
N PHE A 395 -9.21 9.67 -7.56
CA PHE A 395 -10.31 10.14 -6.70
C PHE A 395 -11.05 11.32 -7.31
N ASN A 396 -10.34 12.37 -7.76
CA ASN A 396 -10.92 13.54 -8.41
C ASN A 396 -11.72 13.13 -9.66
N ARG A 397 -11.18 12.22 -10.47
CA ARG A 397 -11.86 11.69 -11.67
C ARG A 397 -13.16 10.96 -11.35
N CYS A 398 -13.26 10.27 -10.21
CA CYS A 398 -14.42 9.46 -9.83
C CYS A 398 -15.48 10.21 -9.00
N TYR A 399 -15.12 11.22 -8.22
CA TYR A 399 -16.06 11.91 -7.33
C TYR A 399 -16.83 13.04 -8.04
N LYS A 400 -16.14 14.12 -8.40
CA LYS A 400 -16.67 15.31 -9.08
C LYS A 400 -15.54 15.98 -9.85
N PHE A 401 -15.26 15.46 -11.04
CA PHE A 401 -14.07 15.84 -11.80
C PHE A 401 -13.99 17.35 -12.03
N GLN A 402 -12.99 17.99 -11.42
CA GLN A 402 -12.67 19.40 -11.60
C GLN A 402 -11.16 19.55 -11.79
N VAL A 403 -10.75 20.17 -12.89
CA VAL A 403 -9.34 20.28 -13.27
C VAL A 403 -8.56 21.20 -12.33
N LYS A 404 -9.22 22.23 -11.76
CA LYS A 404 -8.61 23.18 -10.82
C LYS A 404 -7.93 22.51 -9.60
N TYR A 405 -8.44 21.38 -9.13
CA TYR A 405 -7.90 20.69 -7.95
C TYR A 405 -6.63 19.90 -8.24
N VAL A 406 -6.34 19.61 -9.51
CA VAL A 406 -5.20 18.77 -9.91
C VAL A 406 -4.33 19.45 -10.97
N SER A 407 -4.45 20.78 -11.09
CA SER A 407 -3.78 21.58 -12.12
C SER A 407 -2.27 21.49 -12.04
N GLU A 408 -1.69 21.31 -10.85
CA GLU A 408 -0.25 21.17 -10.67
C GLU A 408 0.29 19.86 -11.29
N THR A 409 -0.50 18.78 -11.21
CA THR A 409 -0.07 17.44 -11.64
C THR A 409 -0.40 17.10 -13.09
N ILE A 410 -1.08 17.99 -13.82
CA ILE A 410 -1.49 17.76 -15.21
C ILE A 410 -0.78 18.74 -16.16
N SER A 411 0.50 18.47 -16.41
CA SER A 411 1.31 19.23 -17.37
C SER A 411 2.23 18.30 -18.16
N THR A 412 2.75 18.77 -19.30
CA THR A 412 3.74 18.01 -20.10
C THR A 412 5.01 17.70 -19.32
N GLU A 413 5.38 18.58 -18.39
CA GLU A 413 6.53 18.39 -17.52
C GLU A 413 6.35 17.20 -16.57
N ILE A 414 5.15 17.00 -16.02
CA ILE A 414 4.88 15.84 -15.16
C ILE A 414 4.97 14.53 -15.94
N PHE A 415 4.49 14.50 -17.19
CA PHE A 415 4.66 13.34 -18.07
C PHE A 415 6.15 13.00 -18.26
N TYR A 416 6.98 14.02 -18.50
CA TYR A 416 8.43 13.86 -18.61
C TYR A 416 9.06 13.32 -17.32
N ILE A 417 8.72 13.89 -16.16
CA ILE A 417 9.27 13.47 -14.86
C ILE A 417 8.94 12.00 -14.57
N ILE A 418 7.68 11.59 -14.78
CA ILE A 418 7.27 10.19 -14.54
C ILE A 418 7.99 9.25 -15.52
N GLN A 419 8.14 9.64 -16.78
CA GLN A 419 8.88 8.84 -17.76
C GLN A 419 10.34 8.66 -17.34
N ARG A 420 11.04 9.74 -16.98
CA ARG A 420 12.43 9.69 -16.49
C ARG A 420 12.55 8.77 -15.26
N GLN A 421 11.61 8.84 -14.33
CA GLN A 421 11.57 7.94 -13.16
C GLN A 421 11.32 6.48 -13.55
N MET A 422 10.46 6.21 -14.53
CA MET A 422 10.23 4.85 -15.05
C MET A 422 11.50 4.26 -15.66
N ASP A 423 12.22 5.05 -16.47
CA ASP A 423 13.46 4.62 -17.10
C ASP A 423 14.55 4.37 -16.04
N GLN A 424 14.71 5.29 -15.08
CA GLN A 424 15.63 5.11 -13.94
C GLN A 424 15.31 3.86 -13.12
N TYR A 425 14.05 3.61 -12.76
CA TYR A 425 13.69 2.40 -12.01
C TYR A 425 13.94 1.12 -12.82
N TYR A 426 13.72 1.17 -14.13
CA TYR A 426 14.03 0.03 -15.00
C TYR A 426 15.54 -0.23 -15.07
N GLU A 427 16.36 0.80 -15.20
CA GLU A 427 17.83 0.68 -15.13
C GLU A 427 18.28 0.08 -13.78
N MET A 428 17.68 0.51 -12.67
CA MET A 428 17.97 -0.04 -11.34
C MET A 428 17.56 -1.51 -11.19
N ILE A 429 16.50 -1.98 -11.85
CA ILE A 429 16.14 -3.42 -11.89
C ILE A 429 17.22 -4.24 -12.60
N VAL A 430 17.87 -3.65 -13.62
CA VAL A 430 18.91 -4.32 -14.41
C VAL A 430 20.25 -4.34 -13.65
N THR A 431 20.62 -3.23 -13.00
CA THR A 431 21.91 -3.07 -12.29
C THR A 431 21.89 -3.66 -10.88
N ASP A 432 20.89 -3.33 -10.05
CA ASP A 432 20.77 -3.76 -8.66
C ASP A 432 19.93 -5.04 -8.52
N LYS A 433 20.58 -6.17 -8.79
CA LYS A 433 19.97 -7.50 -8.69
C LYS A 433 19.53 -7.89 -7.27
N LYS A 434 20.01 -7.21 -6.22
CA LYS A 434 19.67 -7.55 -4.82
C LYS A 434 18.32 -6.98 -4.41
N ARG A 435 17.96 -5.78 -4.91
CA ARG A 435 16.71 -5.07 -4.55
C ARG A 435 15.65 -5.08 -5.66
N ILE A 436 15.69 -6.05 -6.58
CA ILE A 436 14.71 -6.20 -7.67
C ILE A 436 13.25 -6.02 -7.21
N PRO A 437 12.78 -6.63 -6.09
CA PRO A 437 11.38 -6.48 -5.68
C PRO A 437 10.98 -5.03 -5.36
N ILE A 438 11.90 -4.25 -4.78
CA ILE A 438 11.66 -2.85 -4.41
C ILE A 438 11.58 -1.99 -5.67
N TRP A 439 12.55 -2.15 -6.58
CA TRP A 439 12.58 -1.40 -7.84
C TRP A 439 11.40 -1.75 -8.75
N SER A 440 11.00 -3.02 -8.77
CA SER A 440 9.81 -3.50 -9.47
C SER A 440 8.52 -2.89 -8.94
N TYR A 441 8.38 -2.78 -7.62
CA TYR A 441 7.25 -2.11 -6.98
C TYR A 441 7.20 -0.61 -7.33
N ARG A 442 8.35 0.08 -7.35
CA ARG A 442 8.44 1.50 -7.71
C ARG A 442 8.07 1.76 -9.17
N LEU A 443 8.58 0.92 -10.07
CA LEU A 443 8.23 0.96 -11.49
C LEU A 443 6.73 0.74 -11.70
N HIS A 444 6.10 -0.14 -10.93
CA HIS A 444 4.65 -0.33 -10.96
C HIS A 444 3.88 0.92 -10.52
N LEU A 445 4.32 1.58 -9.44
CA LEU A 445 3.71 2.83 -8.98
C LEU A 445 3.82 3.91 -10.06
N ALA A 446 4.98 4.06 -10.67
CA ALA A 446 5.20 5.01 -11.77
C ALA A 446 4.29 4.72 -12.97
N LEU A 447 4.19 3.46 -13.38
CA LEU A 447 3.29 3.04 -14.47
C LEU A 447 1.82 3.32 -14.14
N LYS A 448 1.38 3.07 -12.90
CA LYS A 448 0.01 3.38 -12.48
C LYS A 448 -0.25 4.89 -12.44
N ALA A 449 0.73 5.69 -12.03
CA ALA A 449 0.66 7.15 -12.07
C ALA A 449 0.51 7.65 -13.51
N TYR A 450 1.36 7.16 -14.43
CA TYR A 450 1.28 7.46 -15.86
C TYR A 450 -0.10 7.09 -16.46
N LYS A 451 -0.61 5.92 -16.09
CA LYS A 451 -1.95 5.46 -16.49
C LYS A 451 -3.06 6.41 -16.05
N GLU A 452 -3.02 6.92 -14.82
CA GLU A 452 -4.04 7.87 -14.33
C GLU A 452 -3.89 9.28 -14.95
N LEU A 453 -2.67 9.71 -15.30
CA LEU A 453 -2.49 10.93 -16.11
C LEU A 453 -3.23 10.81 -17.45
N LEU A 454 -3.07 9.69 -18.16
CA LEU A 454 -3.81 9.42 -19.39
C LEU A 454 -5.33 9.41 -19.16
N TYR A 455 -5.82 8.88 -18.03
CA TYR A 455 -7.27 8.86 -17.74
C TYR A 455 -7.82 10.22 -17.43
N THR A 456 -7.01 11.05 -16.81
CA THR A 456 -7.34 12.45 -16.55
C THR A 456 -7.45 13.21 -17.87
N LEU A 457 -6.52 13.03 -18.81
CA LEU A 457 -6.64 13.61 -20.16
C LEU A 457 -7.91 13.14 -20.89
N MET A 458 -8.29 11.85 -20.77
CA MET A 458 -9.57 11.36 -21.33
C MET A 458 -10.79 12.03 -20.70
N ALA A 459 -10.73 12.33 -19.41
CA ALA A 459 -11.80 12.99 -18.70
C ALA A 459 -11.89 14.48 -19.08
N MET A 460 -10.74 15.14 -19.28
CA MET A 460 -10.66 16.53 -19.77
C MET A 460 -11.28 16.67 -21.17
N ASP A 461 -11.10 15.69 -22.04
CA ASP A 461 -11.70 15.69 -23.39
C ASP A 461 -13.23 15.69 -23.38
N LYS A 462 -13.82 15.08 -22.36
CA LYS A 462 -15.27 14.98 -22.18
C LYS A 462 -15.85 16.13 -21.34
N SER A 463 -15.00 17.02 -20.85
CA SER A 463 -15.44 18.15 -20.04
C SER A 463 -16.29 19.11 -20.87
N PRO A 464 -17.29 19.78 -20.27
CA PRO A 464 -18.15 20.74 -20.97
C PRO A 464 -17.42 22.02 -21.37
N ASP A 465 -16.33 22.36 -20.68
CA ASP A 465 -15.53 23.55 -20.90
C ASP A 465 -14.60 23.43 -22.11
N GLN A 466 -14.57 24.46 -22.95
CA GLN A 466 -13.74 24.50 -24.15
C GLN A 466 -12.25 24.68 -23.81
N ASP A 467 -11.91 25.51 -22.82
CA ASP A 467 -10.53 25.82 -22.47
C ASP A 467 -9.80 24.57 -21.95
N ILE A 468 -10.51 23.76 -21.17
CA ILE A 468 -10.03 22.46 -20.66
C ILE A 468 -9.80 21.48 -21.81
N ARG A 469 -10.69 21.43 -22.80
CA ARG A 469 -10.53 20.57 -23.98
C ARG A 469 -9.35 21.00 -24.84
N GLU A 470 -9.14 22.30 -25.02
CA GLU A 470 -7.99 22.84 -25.75
C GLU A 470 -6.67 22.54 -25.05
N SER A 471 -6.61 22.77 -23.73
CA SER A 471 -5.47 22.40 -22.88
C SER A 471 -5.14 20.92 -22.99
N SER A 472 -6.16 20.04 -22.95
CA SER A 472 -5.99 18.60 -23.16
C SER A 472 -5.43 18.27 -24.54
N LYS A 473 -5.90 18.94 -25.61
CA LYS A 473 -5.37 18.73 -26.98
C LYS A 473 -3.90 19.12 -27.08
N VAL A 474 -3.49 20.24 -26.47
CA VAL A 474 -2.09 20.69 -26.47
C VAL A 474 -1.20 19.67 -25.76
N ILE A 475 -1.58 19.24 -24.55
CA ILE A 475 -0.81 18.24 -23.78
C ILE A 475 -0.73 16.93 -24.57
N LYS A 476 -1.85 16.45 -25.14
CA LYS A 476 -1.86 15.22 -25.95
C LYS A 476 -0.96 15.33 -27.17
N SER A 477 -0.98 16.47 -27.87
CA SER A 477 -0.07 16.70 -28.99
C SER A 477 1.38 16.51 -28.53
N ASN A 478 1.79 17.24 -27.50
CA ASN A 478 3.17 17.21 -27.02
C ASN A 478 3.62 15.81 -26.53
N VAL A 479 2.72 15.06 -25.87
CA VAL A 479 3.05 13.72 -25.37
C VAL A 479 3.06 12.66 -26.48
N PHE A 480 2.12 12.69 -27.43
CA PHE A 480 2.00 11.62 -28.44
C PHE A 480 2.89 11.81 -29.67
N TYR A 481 3.35 13.03 -29.97
CA TYR A 481 4.27 13.26 -31.09
C TYR A 481 5.71 12.85 -30.76
N VAL A 482 6.11 12.98 -29.49
CA VAL A 482 7.45 12.69 -29.00
C VAL A 482 7.67 11.15 -28.96
N PRO A 483 8.60 10.60 -29.76
CA PRO A 483 8.88 9.15 -29.83
C PRO A 483 9.15 8.48 -28.48
N GLU A 484 9.85 9.18 -27.60
CA GLU A 484 10.34 8.69 -26.31
C GLU A 484 9.18 8.18 -25.45
N TYR A 485 8.08 8.95 -25.32
CA TYR A 485 6.90 8.49 -24.56
C TYR A 485 6.24 7.25 -25.17
N ARG A 486 6.22 7.14 -26.51
CA ARG A 486 5.60 6.01 -27.22
C ARG A 486 6.42 4.74 -27.04
N GLU A 487 7.74 4.88 -27.04
CA GLU A 487 8.67 3.77 -26.90
C GLU A 487 8.79 3.30 -25.46
N THR A 488 8.75 4.19 -24.47
CA THR A 488 8.81 3.80 -23.05
C THR A 488 7.72 2.79 -22.72
N ILE A 489 6.46 3.03 -23.09
CA ILE A 489 5.37 2.09 -22.77
C ILE A 489 5.50 0.75 -23.51
N LEU A 490 5.94 0.78 -24.77
CA LEU A 490 6.19 -0.43 -25.55
C LEU A 490 7.35 -1.24 -24.99
N SER A 491 8.44 -0.58 -24.61
CA SER A 491 9.60 -1.17 -23.96
C SER A 491 9.21 -1.85 -22.64
N GLN A 492 8.38 -1.21 -21.81
CA GLN A 492 7.90 -1.80 -20.57
C GLN A 492 7.02 -3.05 -20.78
N LEU A 493 6.27 -3.13 -21.88
CA LEU A 493 5.53 -4.34 -22.25
C LEU A 493 6.44 -5.46 -22.74
N LEU A 494 7.38 -5.14 -23.64
CA LEU A 494 8.27 -6.12 -24.26
C LEU A 494 9.24 -6.73 -23.26
N ASN A 495 9.67 -5.93 -22.28
CA ASN A 495 10.61 -6.33 -21.25
C ASN A 495 9.92 -6.90 -19.98
N PHE A 496 8.62 -7.23 -20.06
CA PHE A 496 7.92 -7.84 -18.94
C PHE A 496 8.48 -9.23 -18.61
N ASP A 497 8.95 -9.41 -17.37
CA ASP A 497 9.48 -10.67 -16.86
C ASP A 497 8.65 -11.15 -15.65
N GLU A 498 7.97 -12.29 -15.76
CA GLU A 498 7.11 -12.88 -14.71
C GLU A 498 7.89 -13.19 -13.41
N PHE A 499 9.22 -13.28 -13.46
CA PHE A 499 10.07 -13.51 -12.29
C PHE A 499 10.49 -12.24 -11.58
N LYS A 500 10.49 -11.09 -12.27
CA LYS A 500 10.95 -9.79 -11.71
C LYS A 500 9.79 -8.83 -11.47
N MET A 501 8.67 -9.01 -12.15
CA MET A 501 7.50 -8.12 -12.10
C MET A 501 6.27 -8.86 -11.56
N SER A 502 5.48 -8.17 -10.73
CA SER A 502 4.27 -8.74 -10.15
C SER A 502 3.15 -8.88 -11.17
N ARG A 503 2.15 -9.73 -10.87
CA ARG A 503 1.01 -9.98 -11.76
C ARG A 503 0.14 -8.74 -11.99
N ALA A 504 0.09 -7.82 -11.03
CA ALA A 504 -0.59 -6.55 -11.20
C ALA A 504 0.08 -5.68 -12.27
N ASN A 505 1.40 -5.76 -12.45
CA ASN A 505 2.12 -5.08 -13.54
C ASN A 505 1.65 -5.61 -14.90
N THR A 506 1.44 -6.93 -15.00
CA THR A 506 0.93 -7.62 -16.19
C THR A 506 -0.48 -7.21 -16.58
N ILE A 507 -1.28 -6.69 -15.64
CA ILE A 507 -2.65 -6.19 -15.91
C ILE A 507 -2.64 -4.69 -16.19
N SER A 508 -1.78 -3.92 -15.49
CA SER A 508 -1.69 -2.47 -15.71
C SER A 508 -1.02 -2.12 -17.03
N THR A 509 0.03 -2.82 -17.46
CA THR A 509 0.71 -2.51 -18.74
C THR A 509 -0.23 -2.64 -19.95
N PRO A 510 -1.02 -3.72 -20.15
CA PRO A 510 -1.92 -3.82 -21.30
C PRO A 510 -3.11 -2.86 -21.20
N LEU A 511 -3.54 -2.47 -19.99
CA LEU A 511 -4.61 -1.47 -19.81
C LEU A 511 -4.15 -0.05 -20.16
N THR A 512 -2.92 0.31 -19.81
CA THR A 512 -2.28 1.57 -20.20
C THR A 512 -2.13 1.61 -21.72
N VAL A 513 -1.60 0.52 -22.30
CA VAL A 513 -1.42 0.39 -23.75
C VAL A 513 -2.76 0.43 -24.47
N ARG A 514 -3.75 -0.39 -24.09
CA ARG A 514 -5.10 -0.37 -24.69
C ARG A 514 -5.72 1.03 -24.70
N ARG A 515 -5.38 1.90 -23.76
CA ARG A 515 -5.94 3.25 -23.72
C ARG A 515 -5.12 4.25 -24.53
N GLU A 516 -3.80 4.16 -24.55
CA GLU A 516 -3.00 4.84 -25.59
C GLU A 516 -3.49 4.46 -27.00
N LEU A 517 -3.81 3.18 -27.22
CA LEU A 517 -4.34 2.68 -28.49
C LEU A 517 -5.73 3.29 -28.80
N ARG A 518 -6.63 3.43 -27.81
CA ARG A 518 -7.91 4.14 -28.01
C ARG A 518 -7.71 5.64 -28.31
N PHE A 519 -6.69 6.27 -27.73
CA PHE A 519 -6.34 7.65 -28.06
C PHE A 519 -5.85 7.80 -29.50
N LYS A 520 -5.03 6.85 -29.98
CA LYS A 520 -4.55 6.79 -31.37
C LYS A 520 -5.68 6.59 -32.38
N ASP A 521 -6.72 5.83 -32.02
CA ASP A 521 -7.88 5.59 -32.90
C ASP A 521 -8.80 6.83 -33.08
N VAL A 522 -8.87 7.74 -32.09
CA VAL A 522 -9.68 8.98 -32.19
C VAL A 522 -9.00 10.04 -33.06
N ASN A 523 -7.66 10.03 -33.17
CA ASN A 523 -6.87 10.99 -33.98
C ASN A 523 -6.50 10.47 -35.40
N ARG A 524 -7.23 9.48 -35.91
CA ARG A 524 -6.94 8.72 -37.16
C ARG A 524 -6.73 9.52 -38.45
N LYS A 525 -7.06 10.82 -38.51
CA LYS A 525 -6.92 11.59 -39.77
C LYS A 525 -5.47 11.83 -40.21
N ASN A 526 -4.46 11.67 -39.33
CA ASN A 526 -3.07 12.08 -39.64
C ASN A 526 -2.00 10.97 -39.59
N TRP A 527 -2.33 9.68 -39.50
CA TRP A 527 -1.31 8.62 -39.30
C TRP A 527 -1.54 7.36 -40.15
N VAL A 528 -0.87 7.28 -41.31
CA VAL A 528 -0.97 6.15 -42.26
C VAL A 528 0.19 5.14 -42.11
N THR A 529 1.32 5.49 -41.50
CA THR A 529 2.56 4.71 -41.59
C THR A 529 2.80 3.65 -40.50
N CYS A 530 1.96 3.53 -39.47
CA CYS A 530 2.21 2.64 -38.32
C CYS A 530 1.20 1.49 -38.18
N LYS A 531 0.45 1.12 -39.22
CA LYS A 531 -0.72 0.23 -39.10
C LYS A 531 -0.37 -1.25 -38.95
N THR A 532 0.75 -1.70 -39.51
CA THR A 532 1.15 -3.13 -39.63
C THR A 532 1.82 -3.67 -38.36
N SER A 533 2.82 -2.99 -37.81
CA SER A 533 3.46 -3.38 -36.53
C SER A 533 2.48 -3.29 -35.35
N TYR A 534 1.49 -2.40 -35.47
CA TYR A 534 0.46 -2.12 -34.48
C TYR A 534 -0.64 -3.18 -34.39
N LEU A 535 -1.04 -3.78 -35.53
CA LEU A 535 -1.97 -4.90 -35.56
C LEU A 535 -1.35 -6.16 -34.95
N ALA A 536 -0.06 -6.41 -35.19
CA ALA A 536 0.67 -7.53 -34.62
C ALA A 536 0.80 -7.41 -33.08
N LEU A 537 1.05 -6.20 -32.56
CA LEU A 537 1.11 -5.94 -31.11
C LEU A 537 -0.26 -5.99 -30.44
N CYS A 538 -1.33 -5.53 -31.10
CA CYS A 538 -2.70 -5.70 -30.62
C CYS A 538 -3.11 -7.18 -30.52
N GLN A 539 -2.58 -8.02 -31.41
CA GLN A 539 -2.79 -9.46 -31.38
C GLN A 539 -2.02 -10.11 -30.23
N LEU A 540 -0.73 -9.77 -30.05
CA LEU A 540 0.08 -10.21 -28.91
C LEU A 540 -0.52 -9.81 -27.55
N ALA A 541 -1.02 -8.59 -27.41
CA ALA A 541 -1.68 -8.12 -26.19
C ALA A 541 -3.03 -8.82 -25.93
N LYS A 542 -3.76 -9.23 -26.99
CA LYS A 542 -4.94 -10.09 -26.85
C LYS A 542 -4.55 -11.50 -26.42
N ASP A 543 -3.51 -12.06 -27.01
CA ASP A 543 -3.04 -13.42 -26.73
C ASP A 543 -2.46 -13.54 -25.30
N LEU A 544 -1.79 -12.50 -24.80
CA LEU A 544 -1.32 -12.40 -23.40
C LEU A 544 -2.45 -12.20 -22.38
N VAL A 545 -3.59 -11.63 -22.79
CA VAL A 545 -4.76 -11.44 -21.91
C VAL A 545 -5.64 -12.70 -21.85
N ILE A 546 -5.61 -13.55 -22.89
CA ILE A 546 -6.36 -14.81 -22.95
C ILE A 546 -5.74 -15.90 -22.05
N SER A 547 -4.43 -15.81 -21.77
CA SER A 547 -3.72 -16.77 -20.88
C SER A 547 -3.88 -16.46 -19.38
N VAL A 548 -4.45 -15.31 -19.01
CA VAL A 548 -4.94 -15.04 -17.65
C VAL A 548 -6.38 -15.53 -17.57
N PRO A 549 -6.73 -16.48 -16.68
CA PRO A 549 -8.10 -16.98 -16.60
C PRO A 549 -9.05 -15.84 -16.25
N GLN A 550 -9.79 -15.36 -17.26
CA GLN A 550 -10.84 -14.37 -17.09
C GLN A 550 -11.96 -15.00 -16.28
N ASN A 551 -12.39 -14.32 -15.21
CA ASN A 551 -13.69 -14.59 -14.60
C ASN A 551 -14.76 -14.37 -15.70
N PRO A 552 -15.61 -15.37 -16.02
CA PRO A 552 -16.49 -15.29 -17.16
C PRO A 552 -17.71 -14.42 -16.83
N LYS A 553 -17.61 -13.09 -17.00
CA LYS A 553 -18.76 -12.18 -16.84
C LYS A 553 -18.82 -10.94 -17.74
N GLU A 554 -17.95 -10.76 -18.73
CA GLU A 554 -18.05 -9.60 -19.64
C GLU A 554 -18.54 -9.90 -21.07
N ASN A 555 -18.91 -11.15 -21.38
CA ASN A 555 -19.60 -11.45 -22.63
C ASN A 555 -21.06 -11.77 -22.34
N LEU A 556 -21.89 -10.74 -22.25
CA LEU A 556 -23.34 -10.78 -22.52
C LEU A 556 -23.88 -9.33 -22.56
N LYS A 557 -23.53 -8.61 -23.63
CA LYS A 557 -24.36 -7.57 -24.26
C LYS A 557 -23.91 -7.41 -25.71
N LYS A 558 -24.43 -8.28 -26.56
CA LYS A 558 -24.84 -7.99 -27.93
C LYS A 558 -26.16 -8.68 -28.16
#